data_AF-A0A0B2WHF9-F1
#
_entry.id   AF-A0A0B2WHF9-F1
#
_cell.length_a   1.000
_cell.length_b   1.000
_cell.length_c   1.000
_cell.angle_alpha   90.00
_cell.angle_beta   90.00
_cell.angle_gamma   90.00
#
_symmetry.space_group_name_H-M   'P 1'
#
loop_
_entity.id
_entity.type
_entity.pdbx_description
1 polymer ?
#
loop_
_entity_poly.entity_id
_entity_poly.type
_entity_poly.pdbx_seq_one_letter_code
_entity_poly.pdbx_strand_id
1 'polypeptide(L)'
;MLSIFRLAAAAGLVASAACARALNASNLDGIQAGCGTPSPAHELWTRPNESLAQAPRATKRDRGQLHRIPVHITVLAKDNTVEGGFLSDARIQTVLDSFDKYYSFGFSLDASVDTVRRYVRPELFDPTSGVFIGDGRGIRREYHRGEGDYTSMNLIFLYRLKDVYPIDGSSSGFMGETIMAFPELWRFSNARDLEAEDSILLSAAIVPNIVSSGHRGNLHTFAHEAGHFFGLYHTDRSKQEGVCDPENDGISDTPTHVVPKDWHHWLQQCPPVGQVNTCAQFGDGPDPIRNLMVSLHFGCDMDDLTPGQRQKALDTFENSRLPYKRKMQELGHWVQRQGQQSQGQQRQDQQDDSWDEFRQPHEKHQQLRNEAQKILDHCLRQVEQEYNHESAKLRQKRRRKDDESQRHLQRIWDWLNGYWYHPQHTDWALQKWAQLEEDNRQVRQHYEQEERRLQADLVQIVEQKRQECTKRVHEEA
;
A
#
# COMPACT_ATOMS: atom_id res chain seq x y z
N MET A 1 -29.23 -44.71 70.16
CA MET A 1 -30.56 -44.17 69.76
C MET A 1 -30.29 -43.05 68.76
N LEU A 2 -30.41 -43.32 67.45
CA LEU A 2 -31.57 -42.94 66.58
C LEU A 2 -31.81 -41.43 66.62
N SER A 3 -31.79 -40.62 65.55
CA SER A 3 -32.09 -40.80 64.11
C SER A 3 -31.57 -39.56 63.35
N ILE A 4 -30.84 -39.69 62.24
CA ILE A 4 -31.30 -39.67 60.82
C ILE A 4 -31.74 -38.28 60.29
N PHE A 5 -30.89 -37.76 59.39
CA PHE A 5 -31.09 -36.98 58.15
C PHE A 5 -31.89 -35.66 58.15
N ARG A 6 -31.24 -34.62 57.61
CA ARG A 6 -31.64 -33.99 56.32
C ARG A 6 -30.46 -33.28 55.65
N LEU A 7 -30.18 -33.68 54.41
CA LEU A 7 -29.35 -32.96 53.44
C LEU A 7 -30.04 -31.66 53.02
N ALA A 8 -29.27 -30.59 52.87
CA ALA A 8 -29.53 -29.55 51.88
C ALA A 8 -28.19 -29.09 51.31
N ALA A 9 -28.04 -29.25 50.00
CA ALA A 9 -26.91 -28.81 49.20
C ALA A 9 -26.96 -27.29 49.02
N ALA A 10 -25.81 -26.64 49.13
CA ALA A 10 -25.56 -25.35 48.51
C ALA A 10 -24.12 -25.33 48.01
N ALA A 11 -23.98 -25.38 46.68
CA ALA A 11 -22.72 -25.30 45.97
C ALA A 11 -22.05 -23.93 46.23
N GLY A 12 -20.83 -23.96 46.74
CA GLY A 12 -19.99 -22.78 46.90
C GLY A 12 -19.38 -22.38 45.55
N LEU A 13 -19.95 -21.36 44.93
CA LEU A 13 -19.28 -20.52 43.94
C LEU A 13 -18.37 -19.54 44.70
N VAL A 14 -17.05 -19.70 44.59
CA VAL A 14 -16.12 -18.57 44.75
C VAL A 14 -15.39 -18.45 43.43
N ALA A 15 -15.85 -17.49 42.64
CA ALA A 15 -15.30 -17.13 41.35
C ALA A 15 -13.87 -16.62 41.52
N SER A 16 -12.94 -17.24 40.78
CA SER A 16 -11.63 -16.67 40.48
C SER A 16 -11.85 -15.33 39.79
N ALA A 17 -11.32 -14.26 40.41
CA ALA A 17 -11.26 -12.92 39.84
C ALA A 17 -10.39 -12.90 38.58
N ALA A 18 -10.99 -13.30 37.45
CA ALA A 18 -10.52 -12.85 36.15
C ALA A 18 -10.92 -11.37 36.04
N CYS A 19 -9.98 -10.47 36.30
CA CYS A 19 -10.08 -9.09 35.84
C CYS A 19 -10.07 -9.09 34.31
N ALA A 20 -11.19 -9.48 33.71
CA ALA A 20 -11.53 -9.07 32.36
C ALA A 20 -11.73 -7.56 32.43
N ARG A 21 -10.68 -6.81 32.09
CA ARG A 21 -10.87 -5.45 31.60
C ARG A 21 -11.66 -5.57 30.31
N ALA A 22 -12.98 -5.56 30.43
CA ALA A 22 -13.85 -5.15 29.35
C ALA A 22 -13.49 -3.69 29.05
N LEU A 23 -12.53 -3.50 28.13
CA LEU A 23 -12.42 -2.24 27.44
C LEU A 23 -13.76 -2.05 26.74
N ASN A 24 -14.46 -0.97 27.07
CA ASN A 24 -15.62 -0.51 26.33
C ASN A 24 -15.26 -0.48 24.84
N ALA A 25 -15.76 -1.45 24.07
CA ALA A 25 -15.59 -1.57 22.63
C ALA A 25 -16.44 -0.56 21.84
N SER A 26 -16.82 0.56 22.47
CA SER A 26 -17.76 1.54 21.95
C SER A 26 -17.11 2.82 21.42
N ASN A 27 -15.79 2.85 21.23
CA ASN A 27 -15.07 4.01 20.67
C ASN A 27 -14.02 3.66 19.59
N LEU A 28 -14.10 2.49 18.96
CA LEU A 28 -13.28 2.13 17.78
C LEU A 28 -13.91 2.67 16.47
N ASP A 29 -14.52 3.85 16.50
CA ASP A 29 -15.34 4.38 15.41
C ASP A 29 -14.53 5.12 14.32
N GLY A 30 -13.23 5.34 14.51
CA GLY A 30 -12.37 6.00 13.52
C GLY A 30 -11.58 5.02 12.66
N ILE A 31 -12.21 4.27 11.76
CA ILE A 31 -11.46 3.50 10.76
C ILE A 31 -10.99 4.46 9.66
N GLN A 32 -9.79 5.01 9.81
CA GLN A 32 -9.02 5.55 8.70
C GLN A 32 -8.31 4.39 8.00
N ALA A 33 -8.74 4.08 6.77
CA ALA A 33 -8.08 3.13 5.90
C ALA A 33 -7.42 3.90 4.76
N GLY A 34 -6.09 4.03 4.81
CA GLY A 34 -5.32 4.54 3.68
C GLY A 34 -5.04 3.49 2.62
N CYS A 35 -4.68 3.96 1.44
CA CYS A 35 -4.12 3.16 0.36
C CYS A 35 -2.59 3.24 0.38
N GLY A 36 -1.92 2.08 0.22
CA GLY A 36 -0.46 1.96 0.14
C GLY A 36 0.07 2.02 -1.28
N THR A 37 -0.81 1.97 -2.29
CA THR A 37 -0.41 1.98 -3.71
C THR A 37 0.33 3.28 -4.02
N PRO A 38 1.61 3.23 -4.41
CA PRO A 38 2.37 4.44 -4.68
C PRO A 38 1.78 5.16 -5.89
N SER A 39 1.74 6.49 -5.81
CA SER A 39 1.59 7.30 -7.02
C SER A 39 2.75 6.95 -7.98
N PRO A 40 2.50 6.79 -9.30
CA PRO A 40 3.59 6.54 -10.26
C PRO A 40 4.73 7.56 -10.11
N ALA A 41 5.98 7.15 -10.33
CA ALA A 41 7.11 8.06 -10.33
C ALA A 41 7.03 9.07 -11.49
N HIS A 42 7.58 10.29 -11.32
CA HIS A 42 7.51 11.44 -12.27
C HIS A 42 7.83 11.08 -13.76
N GLU A 43 8.58 10.01 -14.01
CA GLU A 43 8.95 9.52 -15.36
C GLU A 43 7.85 8.72 -16.08
N LEU A 44 6.87 8.16 -15.36
CA LEU A 44 5.66 7.59 -15.99
C LEU A 44 4.65 8.67 -16.40
N TRP A 45 4.80 9.90 -15.89
CA TRP A 45 3.94 11.04 -16.22
C TRP A 45 4.36 11.76 -17.51
N THR A 46 5.62 11.58 -17.94
CA THR A 46 6.17 12.21 -19.15
C THR A 46 5.98 11.41 -20.42
N ARG A 47 5.41 10.20 -20.34
CA ARG A 47 4.70 9.65 -21.51
C ARG A 47 3.32 10.27 -21.49
N PRO A 48 2.99 11.20 -22.42
CA PRO A 48 1.62 11.60 -22.57
C PRO A 48 0.78 10.33 -22.78
N ASN A 49 -0.51 10.44 -22.50
CA ASN A 49 -1.57 9.54 -22.97
C ASN A 49 -1.55 9.29 -24.51
N GLU A 50 -0.46 9.55 -25.23
CA GLU A 50 -0.28 9.28 -26.66
C GLU A 50 -0.52 7.81 -27.02
N SER A 51 -0.24 6.84 -26.14
CA SER A 51 -0.59 5.44 -26.41
C SER A 51 -2.10 5.15 -26.27
N LEU A 52 -2.83 5.92 -25.46
CA LEU A 52 -4.29 5.80 -25.31
C LEU A 52 -5.04 6.63 -26.36
N ALA A 53 -4.47 7.73 -26.84
CA ALA A 53 -5.02 8.52 -27.95
C ALA A 53 -4.83 7.82 -29.31
N GLN A 54 -3.84 6.92 -29.43
CA GLN A 54 -3.54 6.16 -30.66
C GLN A 54 -4.01 4.69 -30.61
N ALA A 55 -4.71 4.26 -29.55
CA ALA A 55 -5.35 2.96 -29.55
C ALA A 55 -6.34 2.89 -30.72
N PRO A 56 -6.29 1.86 -31.59
CA PRO A 56 -7.27 1.72 -32.67
C PRO A 56 -8.65 1.76 -32.04
N ARG A 57 -9.47 2.74 -32.45
CA ARG A 57 -10.83 2.96 -31.95
C ARG A 57 -11.51 1.61 -31.79
N ALA A 58 -11.64 1.14 -30.55
CA ALA A 58 -12.38 -0.06 -30.22
C ALA A 58 -13.73 0.08 -30.92
N THR A 59 -14.02 -0.84 -31.84
CA THR A 59 -15.26 -0.76 -32.60
C THR A 59 -16.40 -0.88 -31.61
N LYS A 60 -17.54 -0.22 -31.86
CA LYS A 60 -18.73 -0.29 -30.98
C LYS A 60 -19.19 -1.72 -30.63
N ARG A 61 -18.63 -2.76 -31.25
CA ARG A 61 -18.85 -4.18 -30.97
C ARG A 61 -18.17 -4.71 -29.70
N ASP A 62 -17.07 -4.10 -29.23
CA ASP A 62 -16.35 -4.57 -28.02
C ASP A 62 -16.93 -3.98 -26.71
N ARG A 63 -17.76 -2.93 -26.83
CA ARG A 63 -18.51 -2.37 -25.69
C ARG A 63 -19.64 -3.30 -25.29
N GLY A 64 -19.36 -4.18 -24.34
CA GLY A 64 -20.31 -5.13 -23.77
C GLY A 64 -19.72 -6.50 -23.45
N GLN A 65 -18.42 -6.73 -23.71
CA GLN A 65 -17.77 -7.96 -23.27
C GLN A 65 -17.49 -7.89 -21.76
N LEU A 66 -18.13 -8.77 -21.01
CA LEU A 66 -17.79 -9.01 -19.60
C LEU A 66 -16.47 -9.77 -19.55
N HIS A 67 -15.42 -9.13 -19.05
CA HIS A 67 -14.10 -9.74 -18.87
C HIS A 67 -14.09 -10.59 -17.59
N ARG A 68 -13.86 -11.90 -17.75
CA ARG A 68 -13.71 -12.83 -16.62
C ARG A 68 -12.25 -12.84 -16.16
N ILE A 69 -12.01 -12.44 -14.93
CA ILE A 69 -10.67 -12.28 -14.34
C ILE A 69 -10.37 -13.50 -13.47
N PRO A 70 -9.44 -14.39 -13.86
CA PRO A 70 -8.96 -15.45 -12.98
C PRO A 70 -8.41 -14.86 -11.67
N VAL A 71 -8.82 -15.39 -10.51
CA VAL A 71 -8.34 -14.90 -9.21
C VAL A 71 -7.68 -16.01 -8.41
N HIS A 72 -6.43 -15.77 -7.99
CA HIS A 72 -5.67 -16.65 -7.12
C HIS A 72 -5.59 -16.06 -5.71
N ILE A 73 -6.19 -16.73 -4.72
CA ILE A 73 -6.38 -16.16 -3.37
C ILE A 73 -5.50 -16.85 -2.32
N THR A 74 -4.55 -16.11 -1.77
CA THR A 74 -3.60 -16.57 -0.73
C THR A 74 -3.92 -15.89 0.59
N VAL A 75 -3.94 -16.63 1.69
CA VAL A 75 -4.09 -16.09 3.05
C VAL A 75 -2.84 -16.41 3.85
N LEU A 76 -2.16 -15.38 4.31
CA LEU A 76 -1.01 -15.44 5.21
C LEU A 76 -1.46 -14.98 6.59
N ALA A 77 -1.79 -15.94 7.43
CA ALA A 77 -2.30 -15.72 8.77
C ALA A 77 -1.18 -15.80 9.81
N LYS A 78 -1.34 -15.10 10.93
CA LYS A 78 -0.43 -15.18 12.08
C LYS A 78 -0.56 -16.53 12.79
N ASP A 79 -1.77 -17.04 12.91
CA ASP A 79 -2.10 -18.33 13.51
C ASP A 79 -3.38 -18.91 12.86
N ASN A 80 -3.91 -20.02 13.40
CA ASN A 80 -5.11 -20.69 12.86
C ASN A 80 -6.44 -20.08 13.36
N THR A 81 -6.42 -18.94 14.04
CA THR A 81 -7.62 -18.29 14.56
C THR A 81 -8.13 -17.21 13.62
N VAL A 82 -9.41 -16.87 13.75
CA VAL A 82 -10.03 -15.76 13.03
C VAL A 82 -9.32 -14.45 13.38
N GLU A 83 -8.99 -14.26 14.66
CA GLU A 83 -8.28 -13.11 15.19
C GLU A 83 -6.83 -13.02 14.74
N GLY A 84 -6.24 -14.14 14.31
CA GLY A 84 -4.93 -14.22 13.66
C GLY A 84 -4.98 -14.07 12.14
N GLY A 85 -6.13 -13.71 11.57
CA GLY A 85 -6.29 -13.49 10.13
C GLY A 85 -6.53 -14.76 9.32
N PHE A 86 -6.87 -15.89 9.96
CA PHE A 86 -7.18 -17.13 9.25
C PHE A 86 -8.59 -17.08 8.64
N LEU A 87 -8.71 -16.40 7.49
CA LEU A 87 -9.98 -16.13 6.82
C LEU A 87 -10.64 -17.41 6.27
N SER A 88 -11.89 -17.67 6.65
CA SER A 88 -12.75 -18.69 6.02
C SER A 88 -13.15 -18.31 4.59
N ASP A 89 -13.50 -19.28 3.73
CA ASP A 89 -13.99 -19.02 2.36
C ASP A 89 -15.20 -18.07 2.34
N ALA A 90 -16.13 -18.20 3.28
CA ALA A 90 -17.28 -17.30 3.38
C ALA A 90 -16.89 -15.84 3.61
N ARG A 91 -15.85 -15.58 4.42
CA ARG A 91 -15.33 -14.23 4.66
C ARG A 91 -14.60 -13.68 3.44
N ILE A 92 -13.85 -14.54 2.73
CA ILE A 92 -13.22 -14.16 1.46
C ILE A 92 -14.30 -13.79 0.44
N GLN A 93 -15.39 -14.57 0.36
CA GLN A 93 -16.50 -14.28 -0.53
C GLN A 93 -17.10 -12.89 -0.27
N THR A 94 -17.27 -12.48 0.99
CA THR A 94 -17.75 -11.11 1.29
C THR A 94 -16.82 -9.99 0.77
N VAL A 95 -15.52 -10.27 0.66
CA VAL A 95 -14.56 -9.35 0.03
C VAL A 95 -14.75 -9.36 -1.48
N LEU A 96 -14.87 -10.54 -2.10
CA LEU A 96 -15.09 -10.65 -3.55
C LEU A 96 -16.42 -10.01 -3.99
N ASP A 97 -17.48 -10.15 -3.19
CA ASP A 97 -18.79 -9.54 -3.47
C ASP A 97 -18.71 -8.00 -3.49
N SER A 98 -17.75 -7.40 -2.75
CA SER A 98 -17.54 -5.96 -2.78
C SER A 98 -16.99 -5.47 -4.13
N PHE A 99 -16.25 -6.31 -4.85
CA PHE A 99 -15.78 -6.00 -6.21
C PHE A 99 -16.94 -5.95 -7.20
N ASP A 100 -17.83 -6.93 -7.17
CA ASP A 100 -18.95 -7.03 -8.11
C ASP A 100 -19.88 -5.80 -8.02
N LYS A 101 -20.01 -5.21 -6.82
CA LYS A 101 -20.73 -3.95 -6.61
C LYS A 101 -20.23 -2.83 -7.54
N TYR A 102 -18.92 -2.69 -7.70
CA TYR A 102 -18.31 -1.54 -8.41
C TYR A 102 -17.87 -1.85 -9.85
N TYR A 103 -17.57 -3.11 -10.17
CA TYR A 103 -16.92 -3.49 -11.43
C TYR A 103 -17.77 -4.34 -12.39
N SER A 104 -19.00 -4.70 -11.99
CA SER A 104 -19.91 -5.53 -12.80
C SER A 104 -20.33 -4.91 -14.15
N PHE A 105 -20.00 -3.63 -14.38
CA PHE A 105 -20.16 -2.98 -15.68
C PHE A 105 -19.29 -3.59 -16.79
N GLY A 106 -18.22 -4.30 -16.43
CA GLY A 106 -17.23 -4.80 -17.40
C GLY A 106 -16.38 -5.97 -16.94
N PHE A 107 -16.40 -6.30 -15.65
CA PHE A 107 -15.55 -7.35 -15.07
C PHE A 107 -16.35 -8.30 -14.18
N SER A 108 -15.88 -9.54 -14.09
CA SER A 108 -16.32 -10.53 -13.10
C SER A 108 -15.11 -11.31 -12.60
N LEU A 109 -15.12 -11.71 -11.33
CA LEU A 109 -14.04 -12.52 -10.76
C LEU A 109 -14.31 -14.02 -10.94
N ASP A 110 -13.26 -14.77 -11.26
CA ASP A 110 -13.28 -16.22 -11.35
C ASP A 110 -12.31 -16.83 -10.34
N ALA A 111 -12.81 -17.03 -9.12
CA ALA A 111 -12.06 -17.74 -8.08
C ALA A 111 -12.09 -19.27 -8.23
N SER A 112 -12.75 -19.82 -9.27
CA SER A 112 -12.80 -21.28 -9.49
C SER A 112 -11.55 -21.85 -10.14
N VAL A 113 -10.64 -20.99 -10.61
CA VAL A 113 -9.40 -21.37 -11.29
C VAL A 113 -8.36 -22.01 -10.37
N ASP A 114 -8.49 -21.81 -9.05
CA ASP A 114 -7.59 -22.37 -8.04
C ASP A 114 -8.30 -22.48 -6.69
N THR A 115 -7.77 -23.31 -5.82
CA THR A 115 -8.19 -23.36 -4.42
C THR A 115 -7.58 -22.20 -3.62
N VAL A 116 -8.31 -21.72 -2.62
CA VAL A 116 -7.77 -20.77 -1.64
C VAL A 116 -6.65 -21.45 -0.84
N ARG A 117 -5.45 -20.87 -0.86
CA ARG A 117 -4.30 -21.38 -0.10
C ARG A 117 -4.13 -20.58 1.18
N ARG A 118 -3.92 -21.28 2.30
CA ARG A 118 -3.78 -20.69 3.62
C ARG A 118 -2.47 -21.14 4.25
N TYR A 119 -1.70 -20.19 4.76
CA TYR A 119 -0.43 -20.44 5.41
C TYR A 119 -0.41 -19.73 6.75
N VAL A 120 -0.02 -20.45 7.80
CA VAL A 120 0.29 -19.87 9.09
C VAL A 120 1.76 -19.47 9.09
N ARG A 121 2.03 -18.17 9.11
CA ARG A 121 3.35 -17.55 8.96
C ARG A 121 3.58 -16.49 10.05
N PRO A 122 3.59 -16.85 11.35
CA PRO A 122 3.72 -15.90 12.45
C PRO A 122 4.98 -15.03 12.36
N GLU A 123 6.05 -15.55 11.75
CA GLU A 123 7.32 -14.85 11.57
C GLU A 123 7.27 -13.68 10.57
N LEU A 124 6.20 -13.56 9.79
CA LEU A 124 5.97 -12.38 8.93
C LEU A 124 5.41 -11.18 9.70
N PHE A 125 5.05 -11.34 10.96
CA PHE A 125 4.35 -10.34 11.76
C PHE A 125 5.14 -10.00 13.03
N ASP A 126 5.19 -8.71 13.36
CA ASP A 126 5.78 -8.26 14.62
C ASP A 126 5.02 -8.90 15.81
N PRO A 127 5.71 -9.54 16.77
CA PRO A 127 5.04 -10.28 17.84
C PRO A 127 4.22 -9.40 18.77
N THR A 128 4.53 -8.10 18.87
CA THR A 128 3.87 -7.15 19.77
C THR A 128 2.67 -6.48 19.12
N SER A 129 2.89 -5.88 17.95
CA SER A 129 1.89 -5.12 17.21
C SER A 129 1.07 -5.98 16.24
N GLY A 130 1.59 -7.13 15.82
CA GLY A 130 0.98 -8.00 14.80
C GLY A 130 1.09 -7.45 13.38
N VAL A 131 1.75 -6.30 13.17
CA VAL A 131 1.91 -5.65 11.86
C VAL A 131 2.91 -6.44 11.01
N PHE A 132 2.66 -6.53 9.70
CA PHE A 132 3.56 -7.19 8.77
C PHE A 132 4.93 -6.50 8.72
N ILE A 133 5.98 -7.29 8.91
CA ILE A 133 7.39 -6.87 8.93
C ILE A 133 8.20 -7.45 7.76
N GLY A 134 7.58 -8.27 6.91
CA GLY A 134 8.24 -8.85 5.75
C GLY A 134 8.45 -7.85 4.61
N ASP A 135 9.15 -8.31 3.57
CA ASP A 135 9.30 -7.59 2.31
C ASP A 135 8.07 -7.83 1.43
N GLY A 136 7.33 -6.75 1.10
CA GLY A 136 6.16 -6.81 0.24
C GLY A 136 6.48 -7.40 -1.13
N ARG A 137 7.60 -7.00 -1.76
CA ARG A 137 7.99 -7.54 -3.09
C ARG A 137 8.30 -9.03 -3.02
N GLY A 138 9.07 -9.44 -2.01
CA GLY A 138 9.36 -10.84 -1.73
C GLY A 138 8.08 -11.68 -1.58
N ILE A 139 7.10 -11.21 -0.79
CA ILE A 139 5.81 -11.89 -0.61
C ILE A 139 5.04 -12.00 -1.93
N ARG A 140 4.96 -10.92 -2.71
CA ARG A 140 4.25 -10.94 -3.99
C ARG A 140 4.83 -12.00 -4.92
N ARG A 141 6.16 -12.06 -5.04
CA ARG A 141 6.86 -13.07 -5.86
C ARG A 141 6.75 -14.49 -5.32
N GLU A 142 6.92 -14.70 -4.01
CA GLU A 142 6.88 -16.02 -3.36
C GLU A 142 5.50 -16.67 -3.51
N TYR A 143 4.43 -15.86 -3.45
CA TYR A 143 3.05 -16.33 -3.48
C TYR A 143 2.30 -15.98 -4.77
N HIS A 144 3.02 -15.50 -5.79
CA HIS A 144 2.46 -15.30 -7.12
C HIS A 144 1.99 -16.64 -7.68
N ARG A 145 0.78 -16.66 -8.23
CA ARG A 145 0.14 -17.84 -8.79
C ARG A 145 -0.59 -17.50 -10.07
N GLY A 146 -0.96 -18.56 -10.77
CA GLY A 146 -1.54 -18.46 -12.10
C GLY A 146 -0.48 -18.58 -13.18
N GLU A 147 -0.85 -18.17 -14.36
CA GLU A 147 -0.11 -18.47 -15.59
C GLU A 147 0.92 -17.38 -15.95
N GLY A 148 1.12 -16.40 -15.05
CA GLY A 148 2.02 -15.28 -15.30
C GLY A 148 1.57 -14.41 -16.47
N ASP A 149 0.24 -14.23 -16.64
CA ASP A 149 -0.36 -13.71 -17.86
C ASP A 149 -0.77 -12.23 -17.79
N TYR A 150 -0.50 -11.58 -16.65
CA TYR A 150 -0.84 -10.18 -16.37
C TYR A 150 -2.33 -9.80 -16.44
N THR A 151 -3.20 -10.79 -16.68
CA THR A 151 -4.66 -10.63 -16.70
C THR A 151 -5.31 -11.30 -15.49
N SER A 152 -4.62 -12.26 -14.88
CA SER A 152 -5.01 -12.93 -13.64
C SER A 152 -4.70 -12.03 -12.44
N MET A 153 -5.58 -12.03 -11.45
CA MET A 153 -5.43 -11.25 -10.22
C MET A 153 -4.92 -12.14 -9.10
N ASN A 154 -3.76 -11.79 -8.55
CA ASN A 154 -3.23 -12.41 -7.34
C ASN A 154 -3.67 -11.61 -6.11
N LEU A 155 -4.52 -12.20 -5.28
CA LEU A 155 -5.03 -11.57 -4.06
C LEU A 155 -4.36 -12.22 -2.84
N ILE A 156 -3.57 -11.46 -2.11
CA ILE A 156 -2.81 -11.96 -0.95
C ILE A 156 -3.31 -11.22 0.30
N PHE A 157 -4.04 -11.93 1.14
CA PHE A 157 -4.43 -11.47 2.47
C PHE A 157 -3.27 -11.67 3.45
N LEU A 158 -2.90 -10.61 4.15
CA LEU A 158 -1.98 -10.60 5.28
C LEU A 158 -2.79 -10.34 6.56
N TYR A 159 -2.46 -10.97 7.68
CA TYR A 159 -3.16 -10.71 8.95
C TYR A 159 -3.32 -9.21 9.24
N ARG A 160 -2.20 -8.48 9.24
CA ARG A 160 -2.18 -7.01 9.30
C ARG A 160 -1.08 -6.50 8.37
N LEU A 161 -1.42 -5.62 7.43
CA LEU A 161 -0.48 -5.11 6.43
C LEU A 161 0.36 -3.98 7.04
N LYS A 162 -0.13 -2.74 6.96
CA LYS A 162 0.47 -1.57 7.62
C LYS A 162 -0.57 -0.77 8.38
N ASP A 163 -1.77 -1.33 8.59
CA ASP A 163 -2.74 -0.80 9.50
C ASP A 163 -2.15 -0.81 10.92
N VAL A 164 -2.32 0.28 11.67
CA VAL A 164 -1.90 0.41 13.06
C VAL A 164 -3.08 0.97 13.83
N TYR A 165 -3.46 0.31 14.93
CA TYR A 165 -4.47 0.78 15.88
C TYR A 165 -3.78 1.12 17.20
N PRO A 166 -3.24 2.35 17.38
CA PRO A 166 -2.83 2.82 18.69
C PRO A 166 -3.96 2.73 19.73
N ILE A 167 -3.54 2.66 21.00
CA ILE A 167 -4.40 2.49 22.18
C ILE A 167 -5.38 3.67 22.35
N ASP A 168 -5.10 4.82 21.71
CA ASP A 168 -5.95 6.01 21.72
C ASP A 168 -7.14 5.95 20.75
N GLY A 169 -7.30 4.85 20.00
CA GLY A 169 -8.42 4.63 19.09
C GLY A 169 -8.28 5.29 17.73
N SER A 170 -7.16 5.98 17.45
CA SER A 170 -6.84 6.39 16.08
C SER A 170 -6.34 5.19 15.27
N SER A 171 -6.71 5.05 14.00
CA SER A 171 -6.04 4.10 13.09
C SER A 171 -5.16 4.87 12.11
N SER A 172 -3.97 4.34 11.81
CA SER A 172 -3.04 4.93 10.85
C SER A 172 -2.44 3.86 9.93
N GLY A 173 -1.90 4.29 8.79
CA GLY A 173 -1.32 3.40 7.78
C GLY A 173 -2.32 2.99 6.71
N PHE A 174 -2.04 1.87 6.03
CA PHE A 174 -2.82 1.41 4.89
C PHE A 174 -3.25 -0.05 5.01
N MET A 175 -4.43 -0.34 4.47
CA MET A 175 -5.06 -1.65 4.52
C MET A 175 -4.99 -2.42 3.20
N GLY A 176 -4.58 -1.75 2.12
CA GLY A 176 -4.41 -2.34 0.80
C GLY A 176 -3.25 -1.70 0.06
N GLU A 177 -2.67 -2.45 -0.86
CA GLU A 177 -1.65 -1.98 -1.79
C GLU A 177 -1.59 -2.88 -3.03
N THR A 178 -1.48 -2.29 -4.20
CA THR A 178 -1.21 -2.97 -5.47
C THR A 178 -0.12 -2.27 -6.26
N ILE A 179 0.23 -2.85 -7.39
CA ILE A 179 1.04 -2.21 -8.43
C ILE A 179 0.09 -1.77 -9.55
N MET A 180 0.29 -0.55 -10.05
CA MET A 180 -0.47 -0.01 -11.17
C MET A 180 -0.11 -0.74 -12.48
N ALA A 181 -1.08 -0.86 -13.38
CA ALA A 181 -0.83 -1.46 -14.69
C ALA A 181 0.22 -0.66 -15.50
N PHE A 182 1.21 -1.35 -16.07
CA PHE A 182 2.22 -0.81 -16.96
C PHE A 182 1.79 -1.04 -18.42
N PRO A 183 1.62 0.04 -19.21
CA PRO A 183 1.46 -0.10 -20.65
C PRO A 183 2.69 -0.78 -21.24
N GLU A 184 2.45 -1.72 -22.16
CA GLU A 184 3.53 -2.41 -22.88
C GLU A 184 4.55 -3.12 -21.98
N LEU A 185 4.11 -3.68 -20.85
CA LEU A 185 4.96 -4.40 -19.90
C LEU A 185 5.90 -5.42 -20.57
N TRP A 186 5.46 -6.07 -21.65
CA TRP A 186 6.25 -7.05 -22.41
C TRP A 186 7.51 -6.48 -23.08
N ARG A 187 7.67 -5.15 -23.17
CA ARG A 187 8.85 -4.48 -23.72
C ARG A 187 9.98 -4.33 -22.70
N PHE A 188 9.71 -4.50 -21.41
CA PHE A 188 10.72 -4.37 -20.38
C PHE A 188 11.57 -5.65 -20.30
N SER A 189 12.89 -5.50 -20.13
CA SER A 189 13.80 -6.65 -20.02
C SER A 189 13.52 -7.51 -18.78
N ASN A 190 12.97 -6.92 -17.73
CA ASN A 190 12.53 -7.56 -16.49
C ASN A 190 11.00 -7.77 -16.42
N ALA A 191 10.31 -7.87 -17.56
CA ALA A 191 8.85 -7.98 -17.62
C ALA A 191 8.26 -9.12 -16.79
N ARG A 192 8.97 -10.26 -16.67
CA ARG A 192 8.54 -11.40 -15.84
C ARG A 192 8.62 -11.10 -14.35
N ASP A 193 9.65 -10.37 -13.91
CA ASP A 193 9.79 -10.01 -12.50
C ASP A 193 8.72 -9.01 -12.08
N LEU A 194 8.42 -8.04 -12.96
CA LEU A 194 7.35 -7.06 -12.75
C LEU A 194 5.97 -7.72 -12.75
N GLU A 195 5.74 -8.71 -13.62
CA GLU A 195 4.51 -9.50 -13.64
C GLU A 195 4.38 -10.37 -12.38
N ALA A 196 5.46 -11.01 -11.93
CA ALA A 196 5.46 -11.78 -10.69
C ALA A 196 5.20 -10.93 -9.44
N GLU A 197 5.43 -9.62 -9.51
CA GLU A 197 5.07 -8.67 -8.45
C GLU A 197 3.61 -8.15 -8.58
N ASP A 198 2.97 -8.28 -9.74
CA ASP A 198 1.59 -7.80 -9.98
C ASP A 198 0.59 -8.60 -9.15
N SER A 199 0.07 -7.94 -8.11
CA SER A 199 -0.80 -8.55 -7.10
C SER A 199 -1.44 -7.45 -6.24
N ILE A 200 -2.46 -7.82 -5.49
CA ILE A 200 -3.09 -6.97 -4.49
C ILE A 200 -2.78 -7.57 -3.12
N LEU A 201 -2.08 -6.82 -2.27
CA LEU A 201 -1.95 -7.12 -0.85
C LEU A 201 -3.11 -6.48 -0.10
N LEU A 202 -3.77 -7.25 0.75
CA LEU A 202 -4.85 -6.77 1.62
C LEU A 202 -4.60 -7.15 3.06
N SER A 203 -4.90 -6.25 3.98
CA SER A 203 -5.03 -6.58 5.39
C SER A 203 -6.30 -7.40 5.61
N ALA A 204 -6.23 -8.48 6.39
CA ALA A 204 -7.40 -9.21 6.83
C ALA A 204 -8.32 -8.34 7.71
N ALA A 205 -7.79 -7.23 8.27
CA ALA A 205 -8.55 -6.23 9.00
C ALA A 205 -9.66 -5.53 8.21
N ILE A 206 -9.67 -5.65 6.87
CA ILE A 206 -10.77 -5.13 6.05
C ILE A 206 -12.07 -5.91 6.27
N VAL A 207 -11.97 -7.15 6.76
CA VAL A 207 -13.13 -7.98 7.06
C VAL A 207 -13.63 -7.66 8.47
N PRO A 208 -14.95 -7.46 8.66
CA PRO A 208 -15.51 -7.22 9.98
C PRO A 208 -15.15 -8.31 10.99
N ASN A 209 -14.95 -7.92 12.25
CA ASN A 209 -14.66 -8.82 13.37
C ASN A 209 -13.43 -9.74 13.15
N ILE A 210 -12.38 -9.24 12.49
CA ILE A 210 -11.07 -9.93 12.43
C ILE A 210 -10.14 -9.42 13.52
N VAL A 211 -9.80 -8.13 13.54
CA VAL A 211 -8.79 -7.59 14.47
C VAL A 211 -9.30 -7.62 15.92
N SER A 212 -10.58 -7.35 16.11
CA SER A 212 -11.27 -7.41 17.40
C SER A 212 -12.77 -7.55 17.20
N SER A 213 -13.47 -8.06 18.21
CA SER A 213 -14.93 -8.08 18.21
C SER A 213 -15.49 -6.65 18.15
N GLY A 214 -16.42 -6.40 17.24
CA GLY A 214 -16.99 -5.07 17.00
C GLY A 214 -16.24 -4.23 15.96
N HIS A 215 -15.05 -4.65 15.50
CA HIS A 215 -14.36 -3.98 14.41
C HIS A 215 -15.18 -4.04 13.12
N ARG A 216 -15.54 -2.90 12.55
CA ARG A 216 -16.44 -2.82 11.39
C ARG A 216 -15.79 -3.31 10.09
N GLY A 217 -14.46 -3.27 9.98
CA GLY A 217 -13.76 -3.53 8.73
C GLY A 217 -14.00 -2.44 7.68
N ASN A 218 -13.42 -2.63 6.49
CA ASN A 218 -13.63 -1.77 5.32
C ASN A 218 -13.55 -2.60 4.04
N LEU A 219 -14.67 -3.20 3.64
CA LEU A 219 -14.72 -4.07 2.46
C LEU A 219 -14.47 -3.32 1.13
N HIS A 220 -14.56 -1.98 1.12
CA HIS A 220 -14.29 -1.16 -0.05
C HIS A 220 -12.80 -1.12 -0.41
N THR A 221 -11.90 -1.42 0.53
CA THR A 221 -10.46 -1.45 0.29
C THR A 221 -10.10 -2.37 -0.88
N PHE A 222 -10.69 -3.55 -0.99
CA PHE A 222 -10.41 -4.43 -2.14
C PHE A 222 -10.85 -3.80 -3.47
N ALA A 223 -12.06 -3.24 -3.53
CA ALA A 223 -12.56 -2.59 -4.74
C ALA A 223 -11.72 -1.35 -5.12
N HIS A 224 -11.18 -0.62 -4.13
CA HIS A 224 -10.24 0.47 -4.35
C HIS A 224 -8.92 -0.02 -4.96
N GLU A 225 -8.29 -1.04 -4.37
CA GLU A 225 -7.04 -1.60 -4.93
C GLU A 225 -7.26 -2.26 -6.30
N ALA A 226 -8.44 -2.85 -6.54
CA ALA A 226 -8.81 -3.34 -7.87
C ALA A 226 -8.91 -2.19 -8.91
N GLY A 227 -9.27 -0.99 -8.49
CA GLY A 227 -9.27 0.19 -9.35
C GLY A 227 -7.88 0.54 -9.83
N HIS A 228 -6.90 0.49 -8.92
CA HIS A 228 -5.49 0.63 -9.26
C HIS A 228 -4.97 -0.50 -10.17
N PHE A 229 -5.39 -1.75 -9.92
CA PHE A 229 -5.12 -2.87 -10.83
C PHE A 229 -5.64 -2.57 -12.25
N PHE A 230 -6.78 -1.88 -12.38
CA PHE A 230 -7.34 -1.40 -13.64
C PHE A 230 -6.90 0.02 -14.05
N GLY A 231 -5.84 0.58 -13.46
CA GLY A 231 -5.24 1.82 -13.94
C GLY A 231 -5.93 3.11 -13.51
N LEU A 232 -6.78 3.08 -12.48
CA LEU A 232 -7.36 4.28 -11.88
C LEU A 232 -6.41 4.90 -10.86
N TYR A 233 -6.27 6.22 -10.89
CA TYR A 233 -5.50 6.97 -9.89
C TYR A 233 -6.41 7.47 -8.76
N HIS A 234 -5.79 7.95 -7.69
CA HIS A 234 -6.54 8.63 -6.64
C HIS A 234 -7.20 9.90 -7.15
N THR A 235 -8.47 10.11 -6.80
CA THR A 235 -9.23 11.30 -7.23
C THR A 235 -8.78 12.60 -6.55
N ASP A 236 -8.07 12.49 -5.43
CA ASP A 236 -7.44 13.58 -4.66
C ASP A 236 -5.93 13.68 -4.91
N ARG A 237 -5.49 13.15 -6.05
CA ARG A 237 -4.09 13.14 -6.44
C ARG A 237 -3.54 14.56 -6.56
N SER A 238 -2.37 14.77 -5.96
CA SER A 238 -1.60 16.00 -6.13
C SER A 238 -0.08 15.78 -6.11
N LYS A 239 0.65 16.64 -6.84
CA LYS A 239 2.12 16.75 -6.77
C LYS A 239 2.62 17.25 -5.43
N GLN A 240 1.79 17.98 -4.68
CA GLN A 240 2.13 18.49 -3.36
C GLN A 240 0.92 18.38 -2.43
N GLU A 241 1.12 17.77 -1.27
CA GLU A 241 0.07 17.60 -0.26
C GLU A 241 -0.67 18.92 0.03
N GLY A 242 -2.00 18.88 -0.04
CA GLY A 242 -2.88 20.03 0.18
C GLY A 242 -2.94 21.07 -0.94
N VAL A 243 -2.23 20.85 -2.06
CA VAL A 243 -2.26 21.74 -3.23
C VAL A 243 -3.12 21.11 -4.33
N CYS A 244 -4.03 21.85 -4.91
CA CYS A 244 -4.84 21.36 -6.03
C CYS A 244 -3.99 21.15 -7.29
N ASP A 245 -4.11 19.98 -7.94
CA ASP A 245 -3.46 19.68 -9.21
C ASP A 245 -4.50 19.61 -10.35
N PRO A 246 -4.43 20.48 -11.37
CA PRO A 246 -5.37 20.45 -12.49
C PRO A 246 -5.31 19.15 -13.31
N GLU A 247 -4.24 18.36 -13.20
CA GLU A 247 -4.14 17.05 -13.84
C GLU A 247 -4.99 15.99 -13.13
N ASN A 248 -5.15 16.12 -11.80
CA ASN A 248 -5.93 15.24 -10.94
C ASN A 248 -5.62 13.74 -11.18
N ASP A 249 -6.67 12.91 -11.31
CA ASP A 249 -6.60 11.50 -11.70
C ASP A 249 -6.57 11.28 -13.23
N GLY A 250 -6.51 12.35 -14.02
CA GLY A 250 -6.50 12.30 -15.49
C GLY A 250 -7.86 11.92 -16.11
N ILE A 251 -8.96 12.04 -15.37
CA ILE A 251 -10.31 11.73 -15.82
C ILE A 251 -11.17 13.00 -15.73
N SER A 252 -11.88 13.33 -16.81
CA SER A 252 -12.52 14.65 -16.95
C SER A 252 -13.80 14.82 -16.14
N ASP A 253 -14.46 13.73 -15.75
CA ASP A 253 -15.72 13.75 -15.00
C ASP A 253 -15.54 13.55 -13.49
N THR A 254 -14.29 13.53 -13.02
CA THR A 254 -13.90 13.56 -11.61
C THR A 254 -13.40 14.98 -11.27
N PRO A 255 -14.17 15.76 -10.48
CA PRO A 255 -13.73 17.08 -10.07
C PRO A 255 -12.39 17.03 -9.31
N THR A 256 -11.48 17.95 -9.64
CA THR A 256 -10.23 18.14 -8.90
C THR A 256 -10.55 18.47 -7.45
N HIS A 257 -9.87 17.81 -6.51
CA HIS A 257 -9.99 18.12 -5.09
C HIS A 257 -8.73 17.71 -4.32
N VAL A 258 -8.67 18.09 -3.04
CA VAL A 258 -7.68 17.60 -2.08
C VAL A 258 -8.36 17.13 -0.80
N VAL A 259 -7.69 16.27 -0.03
CA VAL A 259 -8.12 15.85 1.31
C VAL A 259 -7.15 16.40 2.36
N PRO A 260 -7.40 17.57 2.95
CA PRO A 260 -6.53 18.14 3.98
C PRO A 260 -6.54 17.32 5.27
N LYS A 261 -5.39 17.22 5.94
CA LYS A 261 -5.27 16.52 7.23
C LYS A 261 -6.22 17.04 8.30
N ASP A 262 -6.40 18.36 8.35
CA ASP A 262 -7.28 19.02 9.33
C ASP A 262 -8.76 18.62 9.16
N TRP A 263 -9.13 17.98 8.04
CA TRP A 263 -10.49 17.54 7.76
C TRP A 263 -10.75 16.07 8.09
N HIS A 264 -9.73 15.28 8.43
CA HIS A 264 -9.88 13.85 8.69
C HIS A 264 -10.96 13.56 9.74
N HIS A 265 -10.96 14.29 10.86
CA HIS A 265 -11.98 14.12 11.91
C HIS A 265 -13.41 14.47 11.43
N TRP A 266 -13.53 15.42 10.50
CA TRP A 266 -14.83 15.77 9.92
C TRP A 266 -15.28 14.70 8.91
N LEU A 267 -14.37 14.19 8.08
CA LEU A 267 -14.65 13.12 7.12
C LEU A 267 -15.04 11.79 7.79
N GLN A 268 -14.50 11.51 8.98
CA GLN A 268 -14.93 10.39 9.85
C GLN A 268 -16.41 10.44 10.25
N GLN A 269 -17.04 11.61 10.19
CA GLN A 269 -18.47 11.75 10.49
C GLN A 269 -19.36 11.51 9.27
N CYS A 270 -18.77 11.11 8.13
CA CYS A 270 -19.47 10.84 6.88
C CYS A 270 -20.40 11.99 6.45
N PRO A 271 -19.82 13.19 6.23
CA PRO A 271 -20.61 14.37 5.92
C PRO A 271 -21.43 14.20 4.64
N PRO A 272 -22.53 14.96 4.47
CA PRO A 272 -23.33 14.91 3.25
C PRO A 272 -22.52 15.32 2.02
N VAL A 273 -22.72 14.62 0.91
CA VAL A 273 -22.12 14.94 -0.38
C VAL A 273 -22.57 16.33 -0.85
N GLY A 274 -21.68 17.08 -1.51
CA GLY A 274 -22.02 18.37 -2.12
C GLY A 274 -21.72 19.60 -1.26
N GLN A 275 -21.23 19.43 -0.03
CA GLN A 275 -20.97 20.56 0.88
C GLN A 275 -19.59 21.21 0.73
N VAL A 276 -18.72 20.59 -0.05
CA VAL A 276 -17.30 20.89 -0.06
C VAL A 276 -16.83 21.04 -1.50
N ASN A 277 -16.00 22.06 -1.72
CA ASN A 277 -15.25 22.26 -2.95
C ASN A 277 -13.89 22.88 -2.58
N THR A 278 -12.85 22.06 -2.47
CA THR A 278 -11.50 22.51 -2.06
C THR A 278 -10.73 23.17 -3.20
N CYS A 279 -11.08 22.84 -4.44
CA CYS A 279 -10.36 23.26 -5.64
C CYS A 279 -11.25 24.04 -6.61
N ALA A 280 -12.08 24.94 -6.07
CA ALA A 280 -13.08 25.71 -6.80
C ALA A 280 -12.51 26.51 -7.98
N GLN A 281 -11.21 26.83 -7.96
CA GLN A 281 -10.52 27.49 -9.06
C GLN A 281 -10.43 26.64 -10.35
N PHE A 282 -10.65 25.33 -10.27
CA PHE A 282 -10.63 24.41 -11.42
C PHE A 282 -12.03 23.91 -11.81
N GLY A 283 -13.08 24.26 -11.05
CA GLY A 283 -14.46 23.96 -11.39
C GLY A 283 -15.44 24.13 -10.23
N ASP A 284 -16.72 24.20 -10.55
CA ASP A 284 -17.80 24.39 -9.56
C ASP A 284 -18.36 23.06 -9.01
N GLY A 285 -17.85 21.91 -9.49
CA GLY A 285 -18.26 20.60 -9.02
C GLY A 285 -17.83 20.36 -7.57
N PRO A 286 -18.67 19.73 -6.73
CA PRO A 286 -18.28 19.41 -5.36
C PRO A 286 -17.18 18.34 -5.34
N ASP A 287 -16.38 18.36 -4.28
CA ASP A 287 -15.33 17.37 -4.03
C ASP A 287 -15.94 15.97 -3.98
N PRO A 288 -15.42 15.00 -4.77
CA PRO A 288 -15.92 13.62 -4.79
C PRO A 288 -15.38 12.81 -3.59
N ILE A 289 -15.57 13.31 -2.36
CA ILE A 289 -15.04 12.75 -1.10
C ILE A 289 -15.54 11.34 -0.75
N ARG A 290 -16.55 10.85 -1.46
CA ARG A 290 -17.07 9.47 -1.33
C ARG A 290 -16.78 8.61 -2.56
N ASN A 291 -16.05 9.11 -3.56
CA ASN A 291 -15.67 8.29 -4.71
C ASN A 291 -14.78 7.13 -4.27
N LEU A 292 -15.01 5.93 -4.82
CA LEU A 292 -14.24 4.73 -4.49
C LEU A 292 -12.72 4.94 -4.54
N MET A 293 -12.23 5.82 -5.41
CA MET A 293 -10.81 6.06 -5.62
C MET A 293 -10.23 7.24 -4.81
N VAL A 294 -10.90 7.74 -3.76
CA VAL A 294 -10.26 8.67 -2.82
C VAL A 294 -9.13 7.97 -2.04
N SER A 295 -8.01 8.65 -1.77
CA SER A 295 -6.82 8.03 -1.15
C SER A 295 -7.00 7.59 0.31
N LEU A 296 -7.97 8.18 1.01
CA LEU A 296 -8.28 7.94 2.42
C LEU A 296 -9.77 7.66 2.62
N HIS A 297 -10.07 6.49 3.16
CA HIS A 297 -11.43 6.08 3.53
C HIS A 297 -11.64 6.25 5.03
N PHE A 298 -12.81 6.76 5.42
CA PHE A 298 -13.15 7.02 6.82
C PHE A 298 -14.35 6.19 7.32
N GLY A 299 -14.56 5.00 6.75
CA GLY A 299 -15.66 4.10 7.14
C GLY A 299 -17.05 4.51 6.65
N CYS A 300 -17.11 5.44 5.70
CA CYS A 300 -18.35 5.90 5.07
C CYS A 300 -18.78 5.00 3.91
N ASP A 301 -20.06 5.03 3.58
CA ASP A 301 -20.54 4.44 2.33
C ASP A 301 -19.89 5.14 1.14
N MET A 302 -19.30 4.34 0.25
CA MET A 302 -18.61 4.81 -0.94
C MET A 302 -19.54 4.84 -2.14
N ASP A 303 -19.49 5.95 -2.88
CA ASP A 303 -20.12 6.16 -4.17
C ASP A 303 -19.45 5.31 -5.26
N ASP A 304 -20.17 5.14 -6.36
CA ASP A 304 -19.74 4.38 -7.52
C ASP A 304 -18.60 5.08 -8.31
N LEU A 305 -17.96 4.32 -9.19
CA LEU A 305 -17.05 4.86 -10.20
C LEU A 305 -17.81 5.75 -11.20
N THR A 306 -17.21 6.88 -11.58
CA THR A 306 -17.72 7.75 -12.65
C THR A 306 -17.72 7.04 -14.00
N PRO A 307 -18.55 7.46 -14.98
CA PRO A 307 -18.49 6.93 -16.34
C PRO A 307 -17.07 6.96 -16.95
N GLY A 308 -16.32 8.04 -16.72
CA GLY A 308 -14.93 8.18 -17.14
C GLY A 308 -13.99 7.15 -16.50
N GLN A 309 -14.12 6.93 -15.18
CA GLN A 309 -13.38 5.88 -14.47
C GLN A 309 -13.71 4.49 -15.01
N ARG A 310 -14.98 4.17 -15.26
CA ARG A 310 -15.38 2.88 -15.85
C ARG A 310 -14.74 2.65 -17.22
N GLN A 311 -14.75 3.67 -18.08
CA GLN A 311 -14.11 3.58 -19.40
C GLN A 311 -12.60 3.41 -19.28
N LYS A 312 -11.93 4.18 -18.41
CA LYS A 312 -10.49 4.05 -18.16
C LYS A 312 -10.11 2.65 -17.66
N ALA A 313 -10.91 2.04 -16.79
CA ALA A 313 -10.68 0.70 -16.29
C ALA A 313 -10.71 -0.35 -17.41
N LEU A 314 -11.71 -0.29 -18.29
CA LEU A 314 -11.81 -1.14 -19.48
C LEU A 314 -10.62 -0.92 -20.41
N ASP A 315 -10.32 0.34 -20.74
CA ASP A 315 -9.23 0.70 -21.64
C ASP A 315 -7.87 0.19 -21.12
N THR A 316 -7.62 0.28 -19.81
CA THR A 316 -6.38 -0.22 -19.21
C THR A 316 -6.28 -1.73 -19.34
N PHE A 317 -7.36 -2.47 -19.03
CA PHE A 317 -7.37 -3.92 -19.15
C PHE A 317 -7.13 -4.36 -20.60
N GLU A 318 -7.83 -3.75 -21.54
CA GLU A 318 -7.79 -4.11 -22.96
C GLU A 318 -6.48 -3.71 -23.65
N ASN A 319 -5.89 -2.58 -23.27
CA ASN A 319 -4.72 -2.02 -23.96
C ASN A 319 -3.40 -2.29 -23.23
N SER A 320 -3.42 -2.65 -21.94
CA SER A 320 -2.19 -2.91 -21.17
C SER A 320 -2.09 -4.37 -20.72
N ARG A 321 -3.15 -4.94 -20.17
CA ARG A 321 -3.13 -6.30 -19.60
C ARG A 321 -3.32 -7.39 -20.66
N LEU A 322 -4.38 -7.33 -21.46
CA LEU A 322 -4.62 -8.32 -22.53
C LEU A 322 -3.47 -8.46 -23.54
N PRO A 323 -2.82 -7.39 -24.01
CA PRO A 323 -1.76 -7.54 -25.00
C PRO A 323 -0.52 -8.24 -24.45
N TYR A 324 -0.24 -8.12 -23.14
CA TYR A 324 0.82 -8.90 -22.50
C TYR A 324 0.54 -10.40 -22.60
N LYS A 325 -0.67 -10.83 -22.23
CA LYS A 325 -1.11 -12.23 -22.35
C LYS A 325 -0.94 -12.75 -23.76
N ARG A 326 -1.45 -12.02 -24.76
CA ARG A 326 -1.29 -12.38 -26.18
C ARG A 326 0.18 -12.50 -26.57
N LYS A 327 1.02 -11.58 -26.10
CA LYS A 327 2.44 -11.62 -26.44
C LYS A 327 3.16 -12.81 -25.82
N MET A 328 2.84 -13.17 -24.58
CA MET A 328 3.39 -14.36 -23.95
C MET A 328 2.93 -15.65 -24.65
N GLN A 329 1.68 -15.68 -25.14
CA GLN A 329 1.16 -16.78 -25.96
C GLN A 329 1.92 -16.93 -27.28
N GLU A 330 2.18 -15.82 -27.98
CA GLU A 330 2.96 -15.83 -29.24
C GLU A 330 4.40 -16.32 -29.05
N LEU A 331 5.03 -15.98 -27.93
CA LEU A 331 6.43 -16.35 -27.63
C LEU A 331 6.58 -17.84 -27.25
N GLY A 332 5.51 -18.63 -27.29
CA GLY A 332 5.55 -20.06 -26.97
C GLY A 332 5.90 -20.34 -25.51
N HIS A 333 5.75 -19.35 -24.63
CA HIS A 333 5.95 -19.50 -23.19
C HIS A 333 4.78 -20.22 -22.50
N TRP A 334 3.96 -20.96 -23.27
CA TRP A 334 2.78 -21.68 -22.80
C TRP A 334 2.86 -23.17 -23.12
N VAL A 335 2.58 -24.00 -22.11
CA VAL A 335 2.11 -25.37 -22.29
C VAL A 335 0.59 -25.32 -22.15
N GLN A 336 -0.16 -25.42 -23.26
CA GLN A 336 -1.57 -25.73 -23.16
C GLN A 336 -1.71 -27.11 -22.50
N ARG A 337 -2.38 -27.20 -21.34
CA ARG A 337 -3.14 -28.43 -21.05
C ARG A 337 -4.32 -28.45 -22.02
N GLN A 338 -4.16 -29.13 -23.14
CA GLN A 338 -5.28 -29.48 -24.01
C GLN A 338 -6.21 -30.42 -23.25
N GLY A 339 -7.27 -29.86 -22.67
CA GLY A 339 -8.43 -30.61 -22.24
C GLY A 339 -9.48 -30.61 -23.34
N GLN A 340 -9.48 -31.67 -24.16
CA GLN A 340 -10.63 -32.35 -24.78
C GLN A 340 -10.29 -32.91 -26.16
N GLN A 341 -9.84 -34.17 -26.19
CA GLN A 341 -10.37 -35.14 -27.14
C GLN A 341 -10.39 -36.52 -26.50
N SER A 342 -11.59 -37.07 -26.40
CA SER A 342 -11.86 -38.46 -26.06
C SER A 342 -11.20 -39.38 -27.07
N GLN A 343 -10.41 -40.34 -26.60
CA GLN A 343 -10.64 -41.77 -26.80
C GLN A 343 -9.56 -42.56 -26.06
N GLY A 344 -9.99 -43.58 -25.32
CA GLY A 344 -9.12 -44.37 -24.49
C GLY A 344 -8.10 -45.16 -25.31
N GLN A 345 -6.86 -45.15 -24.84
CA GLN A 345 -5.97 -46.29 -24.94
C GLN A 345 -4.87 -46.14 -23.88
N GLN A 346 -4.73 -47.18 -23.06
CA GLN A 346 -3.62 -47.35 -22.14
C GLN A 346 -2.30 -47.18 -22.89
N ARG A 347 -1.43 -46.28 -22.42
CA ARG A 347 0.01 -46.37 -22.66
C ARG A 347 0.74 -46.17 -21.35
N GLN A 348 1.60 -47.15 -21.09
CA GLN A 348 2.52 -47.24 -19.98
C GLN A 348 3.42 -46.01 -19.94
N ASP A 349 3.68 -45.54 -18.72
CA ASP A 349 4.69 -44.55 -18.38
C ASP A 349 6.05 -44.98 -18.93
N GLN A 350 6.45 -44.37 -20.04
CA GLN A 350 7.85 -44.26 -20.42
C GLN A 350 8.31 -42.88 -19.95
N GLN A 351 9.13 -42.94 -18.91
CA GLN A 351 9.94 -41.86 -18.38
C GLN A 351 10.80 -41.31 -19.52
N ASP A 352 10.53 -40.06 -19.89
CA ASP A 352 11.21 -39.35 -20.97
C ASP A 352 12.54 -38.78 -20.43
N ASP A 353 13.61 -39.57 -20.56
CA ASP A 353 14.99 -39.25 -20.15
C ASP A 353 15.65 -38.13 -21.00
N SER A 354 14.88 -37.36 -21.76
CA SER A 354 15.38 -36.28 -22.62
C SER A 354 15.64 -34.95 -21.90
N TRP A 355 15.38 -34.84 -20.59
CA TRP A 355 15.52 -33.57 -19.83
C TRP A 355 16.83 -33.41 -19.04
N ASP A 356 17.64 -34.46 -18.92
CA ASP A 356 18.85 -34.39 -18.10
C ASP A 356 20.03 -33.70 -18.82
N GLU A 357 19.99 -33.55 -20.15
CA GLU A 357 21.04 -32.85 -20.91
C GLU A 357 20.92 -31.32 -20.88
N PHE A 358 19.79 -30.78 -20.38
CA PHE A 358 19.56 -29.33 -20.21
C PHE A 358 19.61 -28.82 -18.75
N ARG A 359 19.68 -29.70 -17.74
CA ARG A 359 19.78 -29.27 -16.32
C ARG A 359 21.16 -28.72 -15.97
N GLN A 360 22.24 -29.29 -16.52
CA GLN A 360 23.60 -28.92 -16.12
C GLN A 360 24.01 -27.48 -16.49
N PRO A 361 23.64 -26.91 -17.67
CA PRO A 361 23.87 -25.50 -17.95
C PRO A 361 23.00 -24.57 -17.09
N HIS A 362 21.76 -24.98 -16.76
CA HIS A 362 20.82 -24.17 -15.99
C HIS A 362 21.25 -24.03 -14.53
N GLU A 363 21.72 -25.11 -13.88
CA GLU A 363 22.21 -25.07 -12.51
C GLU A 363 23.45 -24.18 -12.38
N LYS A 364 24.37 -24.24 -13.35
CA LYS A 364 25.56 -23.37 -13.38
C LYS A 364 25.20 -21.90 -13.61
N HIS A 365 24.28 -21.61 -14.53
CA HIS A 365 23.77 -20.24 -14.72
C HIS A 365 22.97 -19.74 -13.51
N GLN A 366 22.26 -20.60 -12.81
CA GLN A 366 21.54 -20.25 -11.58
C GLN A 366 22.51 -19.99 -10.42
N GLN A 367 23.59 -20.77 -10.30
CA GLN A 367 24.66 -20.51 -9.33
C GLN A 367 25.34 -19.18 -9.57
N LEU A 368 25.72 -18.86 -10.82
CA LEU A 368 26.32 -17.58 -11.18
C LEU A 368 25.38 -16.40 -10.89
N ARG A 369 24.08 -16.53 -11.19
CA ARG A 369 23.08 -15.50 -10.84
C ARG A 369 22.93 -15.32 -9.34
N ASN A 370 22.90 -16.41 -8.58
CA ASN A 370 22.81 -16.35 -7.12
C ASN A 370 24.06 -15.70 -6.49
N GLU A 371 25.24 -15.93 -7.07
CA GLU A 371 26.49 -15.32 -6.62
C GLU A 371 26.54 -13.83 -6.96
N ALA A 372 26.19 -13.46 -8.19
CA ALA A 372 26.04 -12.07 -8.63
C ALA A 372 25.05 -11.29 -7.74
N GLN A 373 23.91 -11.91 -7.40
CA GLN A 373 22.92 -11.30 -6.50
C GLN A 373 23.47 -11.10 -5.09
N LYS A 374 24.23 -12.06 -4.54
CA LYS A 374 24.86 -11.91 -3.22
C LYS A 374 25.87 -10.76 -3.18
N ILE A 375 26.65 -10.59 -4.25
CA ILE A 375 27.62 -9.49 -4.39
C ILE A 375 26.87 -8.16 -4.45
N LEU A 376 25.80 -8.08 -5.26
CA LEU A 376 24.96 -6.88 -5.34
C LEU A 376 24.36 -6.51 -3.98
N ASP A 377 23.73 -7.47 -3.31
CA ASP A 377 23.09 -7.26 -2.02
C ASP A 377 24.10 -6.84 -0.95
N HIS A 378 25.31 -7.41 -0.97
CA HIS A 378 26.37 -7.00 -0.04
C HIS A 378 26.80 -5.55 -0.29
N CYS A 379 27.01 -5.17 -1.54
CA CYS A 379 27.39 -3.81 -1.92
C CYS A 379 26.31 -2.79 -1.54
N LEU A 380 25.03 -3.08 -1.88
CA LEU A 380 23.92 -2.20 -1.56
C LEU A 380 23.72 -2.01 -0.05
N ARG A 381 23.91 -3.07 0.76
CA ARG A 381 23.88 -2.97 2.22
C ARG A 381 24.97 -2.05 2.76
N GLN A 382 26.18 -2.10 2.22
CA GLN A 382 27.26 -1.19 2.63
C GLN A 382 26.92 0.26 2.31
N VAL A 383 26.43 0.52 1.09
CA VAL A 383 25.99 1.86 0.68
C VAL A 383 24.88 2.40 1.60
N GLU A 384 23.91 1.55 1.96
CA GLU A 384 22.83 1.92 2.89
C GLU A 384 23.34 2.20 4.30
N GLN A 385 24.28 1.40 4.82
CA GLN A 385 24.91 1.63 6.12
C GLN A 385 25.66 2.97 6.16
N GLU A 386 26.42 3.30 5.11
CA GLU A 386 27.10 4.58 4.99
C GLU A 386 26.13 5.76 4.93
N TYR A 387 25.07 5.64 4.13
CA TYR A 387 24.00 6.65 4.07
C TYR A 387 23.40 6.91 5.45
N ASN A 388 23.02 5.85 6.16
CA ASN A 388 22.41 5.95 7.48
C ASN A 388 23.36 6.63 8.48
N HIS A 389 24.64 6.29 8.44
CA HIS A 389 25.67 6.89 9.29
C HIS A 389 25.87 8.38 9.01
N GLU A 390 26.03 8.77 7.74
CA GLU A 390 26.23 10.18 7.37
C GLU A 390 24.97 11.02 7.60
N SER A 391 23.79 10.48 7.32
CA SER A 391 22.52 11.15 7.62
C SER A 391 22.32 11.33 9.14
N ALA A 392 22.74 10.36 9.96
CA ALA A 392 22.71 10.51 11.41
C ALA A 392 23.66 11.63 11.90
N LYS A 393 24.85 11.75 11.32
CA LYS A 393 25.79 12.85 11.62
C LYS A 393 25.22 14.21 11.25
N LEU A 394 24.59 14.34 10.08
CA LEU A 394 23.94 15.60 9.65
C LEU A 394 22.86 16.02 10.64
N ARG A 395 21.97 15.08 11.01
CA ARG A 395 20.92 15.32 12.02
C ARG A 395 21.49 15.72 13.37
N GLN A 396 22.57 15.07 13.82
CA GLN A 396 23.24 15.42 15.07
C GLN A 396 23.87 16.82 15.01
N LYS A 397 24.51 17.19 13.90
CA LYS A 397 25.09 18.51 13.68
C LYS A 397 24.01 19.60 13.74
N ARG A 398 22.86 19.37 13.11
CA ARG A 398 21.70 20.28 13.15
C ARG A 398 21.18 20.47 14.56
N ARG A 399 20.95 19.37 15.30
CA ARG A 399 20.53 19.43 16.72
C ARG A 399 21.48 20.28 17.56
N ARG A 400 22.80 20.12 17.40
CA ARG A 400 23.79 20.92 18.15
C ARG A 400 23.67 22.42 17.85
N LYS A 401 23.47 22.79 16.58
CA LYS A 401 23.28 24.19 16.16
C LYS A 401 21.96 24.77 16.71
N ASP A 402 20.87 24.01 16.63
CA ASP A 402 19.57 24.39 17.20
C ASP A 402 19.68 24.59 18.73
N ASP A 403 20.34 23.66 19.44
CA ASP A 403 20.54 23.76 20.88
C ASP A 403 21.41 24.97 21.26
N GLU A 404 22.43 25.30 20.46
CA GLU A 404 23.28 26.47 20.67
C GLU A 404 22.51 27.78 20.48
N SER A 405 21.69 27.85 19.42
CA SER A 405 20.77 28.96 19.14
C SER A 405 19.78 29.16 20.28
N GLN A 406 19.16 28.08 20.78
CA GLN A 406 18.23 28.15 21.92
C GLN A 406 18.92 28.59 23.21
N ARG A 407 20.12 28.06 23.51
CA ARG A 407 20.92 28.53 24.67
C ARG A 407 21.30 30.00 24.55
N HIS A 408 21.53 30.51 23.35
CA HIS A 408 21.80 31.92 23.13
C HIS A 408 20.56 32.78 23.40
N LEU A 409 19.41 32.41 22.86
CA LEU A 409 18.13 33.08 23.14
C LEU A 409 17.80 33.07 24.62
N GLN A 410 17.96 31.95 25.32
CA GLN A 410 17.67 31.86 26.75
C GLN A 410 18.55 32.82 27.55
N ARG A 411 19.86 32.91 27.25
CA ARG A 411 20.76 33.87 27.93
C ARG A 411 20.33 35.32 27.72
N ILE A 412 19.83 35.64 26.53
CA ILE A 412 19.35 36.99 26.24
C ILE A 412 18.01 37.25 26.91
N TRP A 413 17.11 36.26 26.94
CA TRP A 413 15.87 36.31 27.69
C TRP A 413 16.16 36.63 29.16
N ASP A 414 17.10 35.88 29.78
CA ASP A 414 17.44 36.04 31.20
C ASP A 414 17.98 37.44 31.48
N TRP A 415 18.77 37.98 30.54
CA TRP A 415 19.27 39.35 30.60
C TRP A 415 18.15 40.40 30.44
N LEU A 416 17.24 40.23 29.48
CA LEU A 416 16.12 41.16 29.23
C LEU A 416 15.08 41.14 30.36
N ASN A 417 14.91 40.02 31.04
CA ASN A 417 13.97 39.88 32.16
C ASN A 417 14.26 40.85 33.32
N GLY A 418 15.52 41.25 33.51
CA GLY A 418 15.89 42.29 34.46
C GLY A 418 15.29 43.67 34.14
N TYR A 419 14.93 43.93 32.88
CA TYR A 419 14.41 45.22 32.42
C TYR A 419 12.88 45.28 32.34
N TRP A 420 12.17 44.13 32.33
CA TRP A 420 10.70 44.13 32.25
C TRP A 420 10.01 44.74 33.46
N TYR A 421 10.65 44.70 34.63
CA TYR A 421 10.12 45.27 35.88
C TYR A 421 10.39 46.77 36.05
N HIS A 422 11.08 47.40 35.09
CA HIS A 422 11.33 48.83 35.07
C HIS A 422 10.43 49.49 34.02
N PRO A 423 9.38 50.25 34.41
CA PRO A 423 8.39 50.81 33.48
C PRO A 423 8.98 51.64 32.34
N GLN A 424 10.13 52.28 32.58
CA GLN A 424 10.85 53.08 31.57
C GLN A 424 11.61 52.25 30.51
N HIS A 425 11.72 50.93 30.67
CA HIS A 425 12.49 50.03 29.80
C HIS A 425 11.68 48.87 29.23
N THR A 426 10.44 48.66 29.71
CA THR A 426 9.59 47.52 29.30
C THR A 426 9.35 47.48 27.79
N ASP A 427 8.96 48.60 27.17
CA ASP A 427 8.67 48.66 25.73
C ASP A 427 9.92 48.37 24.88
N TRP A 428 11.07 48.91 25.29
CA TRP A 428 12.35 48.64 24.65
C TRP A 428 12.73 47.15 24.75
N ALA A 429 12.56 46.55 25.93
CA ALA A 429 12.90 45.14 26.15
C ALA A 429 12.00 44.21 25.32
N LEU A 430 10.71 44.51 25.19
CA LEU A 430 9.76 43.77 24.34
C LEU A 430 10.12 43.89 22.85
N GLN A 431 10.39 45.10 22.38
CA GLN A 431 10.82 45.31 20.99
C GLN A 431 12.14 44.60 20.69
N LYS A 432 13.09 44.65 21.62
CA LYS A 432 14.38 43.98 21.47
C LYS A 432 14.24 42.46 21.46
N TRP A 433 13.38 41.90 22.31
CA TRP A 433 13.06 40.47 22.30
C TRP A 433 12.45 40.03 20.97
N ALA A 434 11.44 40.75 20.48
CA ALA A 434 10.80 40.43 19.20
C ALA A 434 11.78 40.46 18.02
N GLN A 435 12.70 41.44 18.00
CA GLN A 435 13.77 41.48 16.99
C GLN A 435 14.67 40.24 17.05
N LEU A 436 15.08 39.83 18.25
CA LEU A 436 15.99 38.69 18.44
C LEU A 436 15.32 37.36 18.12
N GLU A 437 14.03 37.19 18.42
CA GLU A 437 13.27 36.02 18.01
C GLU A 437 13.22 35.90 16.48
N GLU A 438 13.06 37.03 15.78
CA GLU A 438 13.05 37.05 14.32
C GLU A 438 14.42 36.76 13.72
N ASP A 439 15.49 37.38 14.23
CA ASP A 439 16.86 37.08 13.82
C ASP A 439 17.18 35.59 14.03
N ASN A 440 16.75 35.03 15.17
CA ASN A 440 16.95 33.61 15.46
C ASN A 440 16.12 32.69 14.55
N ARG A 441 14.91 33.10 14.15
CA ARG A 441 14.10 32.40 13.16
C ARG A 441 14.84 32.31 11.82
N GLN A 442 15.45 33.40 11.37
CA GLN A 442 16.23 33.44 10.13
C GLN A 442 17.46 32.54 10.20
N VAL A 443 18.19 32.53 11.32
CA VAL A 443 19.35 31.64 11.53
C VAL A 443 18.93 30.17 11.49
N ARG A 444 17.81 29.80 12.12
CA ARG A 444 17.28 28.44 12.06
C ARG A 444 16.86 28.03 10.64
N GLN A 445 16.20 28.93 9.91
CA GLN A 445 15.86 28.72 8.50
C GLN A 445 17.12 28.49 7.65
N HIS A 446 18.19 29.25 7.89
CA HIS A 446 19.47 29.06 7.21
C HIS A 446 20.05 27.65 7.48
N TYR A 447 20.05 27.19 8.74
CA TYR A 447 20.51 25.85 9.08
C TYR A 447 19.67 24.74 8.44
N GLU A 448 18.35 24.92 8.34
CA GLU A 448 17.48 23.98 7.65
C GLU A 448 17.75 23.94 6.14
N GLN A 449 18.02 25.08 5.52
CA GLN A 449 18.41 25.13 4.10
C GLN A 449 19.77 24.44 3.87
N GLU A 450 20.75 24.67 4.74
CA GLU A 450 22.06 24.01 4.69
C GLU A 450 21.92 22.48 4.84
N GLU A 451 21.12 22.01 5.81
CA GLU A 451 20.84 20.58 6.00
C GLU A 451 20.16 19.96 4.78
N ARG A 452 19.13 20.61 4.22
CA ARG A 452 18.45 20.15 3.00
C ARG A 452 19.42 20.00 1.83
N ARG A 453 20.33 20.97 1.65
CA ARG A 453 21.36 20.90 0.60
C ARG A 453 22.31 19.72 0.81
N LEU A 454 22.84 19.56 2.02
CA LEU A 454 23.77 18.47 2.33
C LEU A 454 23.09 17.09 2.22
N GLN A 455 21.82 16.99 2.59
CA GLN A 455 21.03 15.77 2.44
C GLN A 455 20.80 15.45 0.95
N ALA A 456 20.54 16.45 0.10
CA ALA A 456 20.42 16.25 -1.34
C ALA A 456 21.74 15.78 -1.97
N ASP A 457 22.87 16.39 -1.59
CA ASP A 457 24.21 15.97 -2.04
C ASP A 457 24.49 14.52 -1.61
N LEU A 458 24.13 14.14 -0.38
CA LEU A 458 24.29 12.78 0.13
C LEU A 458 23.45 11.76 -0.68
N VAL A 459 22.22 12.10 -1.05
CA VAL A 459 21.36 11.23 -1.89
C VAL A 459 22.00 11.02 -3.26
N GLN A 460 22.56 12.06 -3.88
CA GLN A 460 23.25 11.94 -5.17
C GLN A 460 24.47 11.01 -5.08
N ILE A 461 25.27 11.14 -4.03
CA ILE A 461 26.43 10.26 -3.79
C ILE A 461 25.99 8.80 -3.61
N VAL A 462 24.92 8.56 -2.86
CA VAL A 462 24.37 7.21 -2.66
C VAL A 462 23.90 6.60 -3.99
N GLU A 463 23.25 7.39 -4.83
CA GLU A 463 22.79 6.92 -6.13
C GLU A 463 23.96 6.56 -7.05
N GLN A 464 25.01 7.39 -7.08
CA GLN A 464 26.25 7.06 -7.81
C GLN A 464 26.86 5.75 -7.32
N LYS A 465 26.95 5.54 -6.00
CA LYS A 465 27.47 4.28 -5.44
C LYS A 465 26.60 3.07 -5.75
N ARG A 466 25.27 3.23 -5.79
CA ARG A 466 24.36 2.16 -6.22
C ARG A 466 24.60 1.76 -7.68
N GLN A 467 24.81 2.75 -8.55
CA GLN A 467 25.16 2.50 -9.96
C GLN A 467 26.52 1.79 -10.08
N GLU A 468 27.51 2.17 -9.27
CA GLU A 468 28.80 1.47 -9.19
C GLU A 468 28.64 0.02 -8.72
N CYS A 469 27.77 -0.26 -7.73
CA CYS A 469 27.47 -1.63 -7.30
C CYS A 469 26.93 -2.48 -8.46
N THR A 470 25.96 -1.96 -9.22
CA THR A 470 25.41 -2.64 -10.39
C THR A 470 26.46 -2.86 -11.48
N LYS A 471 27.31 -1.86 -11.73
CA LYS A 471 28.39 -1.97 -12.72
C LYS A 471 29.41 -3.04 -12.35
N ARG A 472 29.83 -3.11 -11.08
CA ARG A 472 30.77 -4.13 -10.60
C ARG A 472 30.23 -5.56 -10.77
N VAL A 473 28.94 -5.76 -10.52
CA VAL A 473 28.31 -7.08 -10.72
C VAL A 473 28.33 -7.49 -12.19
N HIS A 474 28.24 -6.55 -13.13
CA HIS A 474 28.39 -6.83 -14.56
C HIS A 474 29.83 -7.07 -15.01
N GLU A 475 30.83 -6.61 -14.27
CA GLU A 475 32.25 -6.82 -14.56
C GLU A 475 32.80 -8.10 -13.91
N GLU A 476 32.22 -8.53 -12.78
CA GLU A 476 32.63 -9.70 -11.99
C GLU A 476 31.85 -11.00 -12.36
N ALA A 477 30.69 -10.89 -13.02
CA ALA A 477 29.86 -12.02 -13.50
C ALA A 477 30.04 -12.28 -15.00
#